data_AF-A0A075HBT9-F1
#
_entry.id   AF-A0A075HBT9-F1
#
_cell.length_a   1.000
_cell.length_b   1.000
_cell.length_c   1.000
_cell.angle_alpha   90.00
_cell.angle_beta   90.00
_cell.angle_gamma   90.00
#
_symmetry.space_group_name_H-M   'P 1'
#
loop_
_entity.id
_entity.type
_entity.pdbx_description
1 polymer ?
#
loop_
_entity_poly.entity_id
_entity_poly.type
_entity_poly.pdbx_seq_one_letter_code
_entity_poly.pdbx_strand_id
1 'polypeptide(L)'
;MALQELENDAVQEINSDLYNSISKLLKNLKNDKHDGIEGKINQAMIAMITDITSTLLKLRLEKATLGNSKKPILLDEEKYILDSRAEMEERRETILSGILKGEPHSLGAQ
;
A
#
# COMPACT_ATOMS: atom_id res chain seq x y z
N MET A 1 3.18 -15.21 -6.30
CA MET A 1 3.28 -13.81 -5.81
C MET A 1 2.50 -13.60 -4.51
N ALA A 2 1.17 -13.44 -4.50
CA ALA A 2 0.43 -13.18 -3.24
C ALA A 2 0.56 -14.29 -2.19
N LEU A 3 0.53 -15.56 -2.60
CA LEU A 3 0.77 -16.70 -1.71
C LEU A 3 2.21 -16.73 -1.18
N GLN A 4 3.20 -16.43 -2.02
CA GLN A 4 4.60 -16.34 -1.60
C GLN A 4 4.83 -15.18 -0.64
N GLU A 5 4.14 -14.05 -0.85
CA GLU A 5 4.17 -12.95 0.10
C GLU A 5 3.56 -13.40 1.43
N LEU A 6 2.47 -14.17 1.44
CA LEU A 6 1.86 -14.68 2.67
C LEU A 6 2.77 -15.64 3.45
N GLU A 7 3.36 -16.61 2.76
CA GLU A 7 4.14 -17.71 3.34
C GLU A 7 5.50 -17.29 3.93
N ASN A 8 6.05 -16.16 3.51
CA ASN A 8 7.37 -15.70 3.96
C ASN A 8 7.28 -14.53 4.93
N ASP A 9 8.05 -14.54 6.02
CA ASP A 9 8.02 -13.45 7.01
C ASP A 9 8.64 -12.13 6.49
N ALA A 10 9.60 -12.22 5.56
CA ALA A 10 10.23 -11.06 4.95
C ALA A 10 9.49 -10.61 3.69
N VAL A 11 9.47 -9.29 3.45
CA VAL A 11 8.97 -8.70 2.21
C VAL A 11 9.69 -9.32 1.01
N GLN A 12 8.93 -9.87 0.06
CA GLN A 12 9.50 -10.54 -1.10
C GLN A 12 9.92 -9.53 -2.18
N GLU A 13 10.90 -9.89 -3.00
CA GLU A 13 11.21 -9.13 -4.21
C GLU A 13 10.11 -9.37 -5.25
N ILE A 14 9.52 -8.28 -5.75
CA ILE A 14 8.47 -8.31 -6.76
C ILE A 14 8.82 -7.37 -7.90
N ASN A 15 8.17 -7.57 -9.05
CA ASN A 15 8.32 -6.70 -10.21
C ASN A 15 7.95 -5.25 -9.83
N SER A 16 8.82 -4.29 -10.15
CA SER A 16 8.59 -2.88 -9.87
C SER A 16 7.40 -2.26 -10.61
N ASP A 17 6.99 -2.82 -11.75
CA ASP A 17 5.80 -2.39 -12.50
C ASP A 17 4.52 -3.12 -12.05
N LEU A 18 4.53 -3.85 -10.91
CA LEU A 18 3.39 -4.67 -10.49
C LEU A 18 2.09 -3.86 -10.40
N TYR A 19 2.10 -2.75 -9.64
CA TYR A 19 0.89 -1.96 -9.41
C TYR A 19 0.37 -1.33 -10.72
N ASN A 20 1.26 -0.87 -11.58
CA ASN A 20 0.93 -0.39 -12.92
C ASN A 20 0.36 -1.50 -13.82
N SER A 21 0.93 -2.70 -13.78
CA SER A 21 0.46 -3.85 -14.55
C SER A 21 -0.94 -4.28 -14.12
N ILE A 22 -1.22 -4.30 -12.82
CA ILE A 22 -2.56 -4.55 -12.26
C ILE A 22 -3.54 -3.45 -12.70
N SER A 23 -3.11 -2.18 -12.65
CA SER A 23 -3.93 -1.05 -13.10
C SER A 23 -4.32 -1.17 -14.58
N LYS A 24 -3.35 -1.53 -15.45
CA LYS A 24 -3.60 -1.79 -16.88
C LYS A 24 -4.57 -2.96 -17.08
N LEU A 25 -4.40 -4.06 -16.33
CA LEU A 25 -5.30 -5.21 -16.38
C LEU A 25 -6.73 -4.82 -15.99
N LEU A 26 -6.91 -4.14 -14.87
CA LEU A 26 -8.22 -3.67 -14.40
C LEU A 26 -8.85 -2.69 -15.40
N LYS A 27 -8.06 -1.81 -16.00
CA LYS A 27 -8.54 -0.89 -17.04
C LYS A 27 -9.09 -1.65 -18.24
N ASN A 28 -8.39 -2.67 -18.71
CA ASN A 28 -8.84 -3.48 -19.86
C ASN A 28 -10.13 -4.22 -19.52
N LEU A 29 -10.18 -4.94 -18.40
CA LEU A 29 -11.37 -5.67 -17.95
C LEU A 29 -12.60 -4.75 -17.76
N LYS A 30 -12.40 -3.50 -17.34
CA LYS A 30 -13.48 -2.52 -17.18
C LYS A 30 -13.96 -1.92 -18.51
N ASN A 31 -13.11 -1.87 -19.52
CA ASN A 31 -13.42 -1.29 -20.82
C ASN A 31 -14.08 -2.29 -21.77
N ASP A 32 -13.87 -3.58 -21.55
CA ASP A 32 -14.47 -4.64 -22.34
C ASP A 32 -15.98 -4.72 -22.08
N LYS A 33 -16.76 -4.72 -23.17
CA LYS A 33 -18.21 -4.83 -23.11
C LYS A 33 -18.60 -6.28 -22.98
N HIS A 34 -18.99 -6.69 -21.78
CA HIS A 34 -19.53 -8.01 -21.50
C HIS A 34 -20.99 -7.90 -21.04
N ASP A 35 -21.83 -8.86 -21.45
CA ASP A 35 -23.23 -8.92 -21.06
C ASP A 35 -23.60 -10.31 -20.49
N GLY A 36 -24.74 -10.41 -19.84
CA GLY A 36 -25.28 -11.67 -19.32
C GLY A 36 -24.34 -12.37 -18.33
N ILE A 37 -24.05 -13.65 -18.59
CA ILE A 37 -23.18 -14.47 -17.74
C ILE A 37 -21.72 -13.99 -17.82
N GLU A 38 -21.27 -13.59 -19.00
CA GLU A 38 -19.91 -13.09 -19.22
C GLU A 38 -19.66 -11.82 -18.40
N GLY A 39 -20.65 -10.91 -18.38
CA GLY A 39 -20.61 -9.72 -17.53
C GLY A 39 -20.45 -10.05 -16.04
N LYS A 40 -21.18 -11.05 -15.54
CA LYS A 40 -21.07 -11.49 -14.14
C LYS A 40 -19.70 -12.07 -13.81
N ILE A 41 -19.14 -12.88 -14.71
CA ILE A 41 -17.80 -13.45 -14.56
C ILE A 41 -16.75 -12.34 -14.53
N ASN A 42 -16.81 -11.38 -15.45
CA ASN A 42 -15.88 -10.25 -15.49
C ASN A 42 -15.93 -9.41 -14.21
N GLN A 43 -17.14 -9.11 -13.69
CA GLN A 43 -17.27 -8.38 -12.42
C GLN A 43 -16.67 -9.16 -11.24
N ALA A 44 -16.88 -10.48 -11.18
CA ALA A 44 -16.26 -11.31 -10.16
C ALA A 44 -14.73 -11.33 -10.26
N MET A 45 -14.17 -11.35 -11.48
CA MET A 45 -12.73 -11.25 -11.70
C MET A 45 -12.16 -9.90 -11.26
N ILE A 46 -12.82 -8.79 -11.61
CA ILE A 46 -12.43 -7.44 -11.17
C ILE A 46 -12.43 -7.34 -9.64
N ALA A 47 -13.48 -7.85 -8.98
CA ALA A 47 -13.57 -7.86 -7.53
C ALA A 47 -12.41 -8.65 -6.91
N MET A 48 -12.16 -9.88 -7.39
CA MET A 48 -11.09 -10.73 -6.89
C MET A 48 -9.69 -10.10 -7.06
N ILE A 49 -9.41 -9.52 -8.23
CA ILE A 49 -8.14 -8.83 -8.48
C ILE A 49 -7.99 -7.64 -7.53
N THR A 50 -9.06 -6.87 -7.32
CA THR A 50 -9.05 -5.73 -6.40
C THR A 50 -8.75 -6.19 -4.97
N ASP A 51 -9.45 -7.21 -4.47
CA ASP A 51 -9.28 -7.75 -3.13
C ASP A 51 -7.87 -8.30 -2.89
N ILE A 52 -7.35 -9.07 -3.86
CA ILE A 52 -5.98 -9.61 -3.80
C ILE A 52 -4.95 -8.47 -3.79
N THR A 53 -5.14 -7.45 -4.62
CA THR A 53 -4.20 -6.31 -4.70
C THR A 53 -4.19 -5.51 -3.41
N SER A 54 -5.37 -5.20 -2.85
CA SER A 54 -5.50 -4.50 -1.57
C SER A 54 -4.88 -5.31 -0.42
N THR A 55 -5.14 -6.62 -0.39
CA THR A 55 -4.57 -7.52 0.62
C THR A 55 -3.04 -7.60 0.50
N LEU A 56 -2.52 -7.72 -0.72
CA LEU A 56 -1.08 -7.78 -0.99
C LEU A 56 -0.37 -6.51 -0.54
N LEU A 57 -0.88 -5.33 -0.93
CA LEU A 57 -0.30 -4.04 -0.54
C LEU A 57 -0.29 -3.89 0.98
N LYS A 58 -1.41 -4.20 1.64
CA LYS A 58 -1.51 -4.14 3.10
C LYS A 58 -0.49 -5.04 3.77
N LEU A 59 -0.40 -6.30 3.35
CA LEU A 59 0.51 -7.30 3.91
C LEU A 59 1.98 -6.87 3.76
N ARG A 60 2.35 -6.36 2.58
CA ARG A 60 3.71 -5.87 2.31
C ARG A 60 4.09 -4.68 3.20
N LEU A 61 3.17 -3.73 3.38
CA LEU A 61 3.38 -2.60 4.29
C LEU A 61 3.54 -3.05 5.74
N GLU A 62 2.71 -3.99 6.21
CA GLU A 62 2.83 -4.56 7.56
C GLU A 62 4.19 -5.25 7.76
N LYS A 63 4.62 -6.08 6.81
CA LYS A 63 5.93 -6.75 6.86
C LYS A 63 7.10 -5.79 6.81
N ALA A 64 6.99 -4.73 6.02
CA ALA A 64 8.00 -3.68 5.96
C ALA A 64 8.20 -2.97 7.31
N THR A 65 7.13 -2.83 8.10
CA THR A 65 7.19 -2.21 9.44
C THR A 65 7.65 -3.16 10.55
N LEU A 66 7.46 -4.48 10.39
CA LEU A 66 7.76 -5.48 11.43
C LEU A 66 9.24 -5.91 11.48
N GLY A 67 10.06 -5.45 10.54
CA GLY A 67 11.52 -5.41 10.70
C GLY A 67 12.19 -6.78 10.86
N ASN A 68 12.35 -7.52 9.76
CA ASN A 68 13.49 -8.42 9.64
C ASN A 68 14.69 -7.60 9.14
N SER A 69 15.87 -7.85 9.70
CA SER A 69 17.12 -7.05 9.60
C SER A 69 17.68 -6.77 8.19
N LYS A 70 17.01 -7.21 7.13
CA LYS A 70 17.34 -6.86 5.73
C LYS A 70 16.41 -5.74 5.29
N LYS A 71 16.97 -4.64 4.78
CA LYS A 71 16.18 -3.57 4.15
C LYS A 71 15.21 -4.21 3.14
N PRO A 72 13.89 -4.10 3.35
CA PRO A 72 12.93 -4.69 2.42
C PRO A 72 13.09 -4.03 1.05
N ILE A 73 13.04 -4.85 0.00
CA ILE A 73 13.01 -4.35 -1.39
C ILE A 73 11.57 -3.85 -1.62
N LEU A 74 11.37 -2.57 -1.32
CA LEU A 74 10.09 -1.88 -1.43
C LEU A 74 9.95 -1.23 -2.80
N LEU A 75 8.71 -1.17 -3.28
CA LEU A 75 8.36 -0.38 -4.44
C LEU A 75 8.24 1.10 -4.09
N ASP A 76 8.32 1.98 -5.09
CA ASP A 76 8.26 3.43 -4.89
C ASP A 76 6.94 3.86 -4.25
N GLU A 77 5.81 3.24 -4.61
CA GLU A 77 4.51 3.49 -3.99
C GLU A 77 4.48 3.08 -2.51
N GLU A 78 5.16 1.97 -2.17
CA GLU A 78 5.23 1.47 -0.79
C GLU A 78 6.11 2.39 0.06
N LYS A 79 7.25 2.80 -0.50
CA LYS A 79 8.15 3.77 0.11
C LYS A 79 7.45 5.10 0.34
N TYR A 80 6.72 5.62 -0.65
CA TYR A 80 5.95 6.86 -0.53
C TYR A 80 4.98 6.82 0.67
N ILE A 81 4.26 5.70 0.84
CA ILE A 81 3.34 5.51 1.96
C ILE A 81 4.08 5.46 3.31
N LEU A 82 5.19 4.73 3.39
CA LEU A 82 5.94 4.57 4.63
C LEU A 82 6.67 5.86 5.05
N ASP A 83 7.25 6.58 4.09
CA ASP A 83 7.88 7.88 4.33
C ASP A 83 6.84 8.88 4.87
N SER A 84 5.63 8.91 4.29
CA SER A 84 4.53 9.74 4.78
C SER A 84 4.07 9.36 6.20
N ARG A 85 4.06 8.07 6.54
CA ARG A 85 3.76 7.62 7.92
C ARG A 85 4.84 8.07 8.90
N ALA A 86 6.12 7.97 8.54
CA ALA A 86 7.21 8.43 9.38
C ALA A 86 7.13 9.94 9.64
N GLU A 87 6.87 10.73 8.60
CA GLU A 87 6.69 12.18 8.71
C GLU A 87 5.48 12.54 9.61
N MET A 88 4.37 11.81 9.49
CA MET A 88 3.21 11.98 10.37
C MET A 88 3.56 11.74 11.84
N GLU A 89 4.30 10.66 12.14
CA GLU A 89 4.72 10.32 13.49
C GLU A 89 5.67 11.38 14.09
N GLU A 90 6.63 11.87 13.31
CA GLU A 90 7.54 12.95 13.71
C GLU A 90 6.77 14.23 14.04
N ARG A 91 5.81 14.62 13.19
CA ARG A 91 4.94 15.77 13.42
C ARG A 91 4.10 15.58 14.68
N ARG A 92 3.56 14.39 14.91
CA ARG A 92 2.78 14.07 16.12
C ARG A 92 3.63 14.23 17.38
N GLU A 93 4.84 13.68 17.39
CA GLU A 93 5.75 13.76 18.54
C GLU A 93 6.16 15.21 18.83
N THR A 94 6.42 15.98 17.77
CA THR A 94 6.75 17.40 17.87
C THR A 94 5.63 18.21 18.52
N ILE A 95 4.38 18.00 18.08
CA ILE A 95 3.19 18.65 18.66
C ILE A 95 3.04 18.24 20.13
N LEU A 96 3.13 16.94 20.43
CA LEU A 96 2.98 16.42 21.79
C LEU A 96 4.04 16.98 22.74
N SER A 97 5.30 17.06 22.30
CA SER A 97 6.40 17.65 23.07
C SER A 97 6.14 19.11 23.41
N GLY A 98 5.65 19.90 22.45
CA GLY A 98 5.29 21.31 22.67
C GLY A 98 4.19 21.46 23.72
N ILE A 99 3.11 20.65 23.61
CA ILE A 99 2.01 20.63 24.57
C ILE A 99 2.53 20.31 25.99
N LEU A 100 3.35 19.28 26.13
CA LEU A 100 3.89 18.86 27.43
C LEU A 100 4.83 19.90 28.06
N LYS A 101 5.48 20.74 27.25
CA LYS A 101 6.31 21.86 27.71
C LYS A 101 5.50 23.13 28.02
N GLY A 102 4.20 23.15 27.74
CA GLY A 102 3.38 24.34 27.85
C GLY A 102 3.65 25.39 26.77
N GLU A 103 4.30 24.99 25.67
CA GLU A 103 4.57 25.84 24.51
C GLU A 103 3.42 25.69 23.51
N PRO A 104 2.62 26.76 23.26
CA PRO A 104 1.54 26.68 22.28
C PRO A 104 2.11 26.44 20.89
N HIS A 105 1.63 25.40 20.22
CA HIS A 105 2.06 25.05 18.87
C HIS A 105 1.45 26.03 17.86
N SER A 106 2.25 26.89 17.22
CA SER A 106 1.76 27.69 16.09
C SER A 106 1.83 26.85 14.81
N LEU A 107 0.72 26.21 14.47
CA LEU A 107 0.55 25.46 13.20
C LEU A 107 0.45 26.37 11.96
N GLY A 108 0.94 27.61 12.03
CA GLY A 108 0.82 28.61 10.97
C GLY A 108 1.93 29.63 11.05
N ALA A 109 3.05 29.33 10.39
CA ALA A 109 4.01 30.33 9.91
C ALA A 109 4.80 29.70 8.75
N GLN A 110 4.12 29.50 7.63
CA GLN A 110 4.74 29.41 6.30
C GLN A 110 3.79 30.05 5.29
#